data_AF-A0A2S7D9X6-F1
#
_entry.id   AF-A0A2S7D9X6-F1
#
_cell.length_a   1.000
_cell.length_b   1.000
_cell.length_c   1.000
_cell.angle_alpha   90.00
_cell.angle_beta   90.00
_cell.angle_gamma   90.00
#
_symmetry.space_group_name_H-M   'P 1'
#
loop_
_entity.id
_entity.type
_entity.pdbx_description
1 polymer ?
#
loop_
_entity_poly.entity_id
_entity_poly.type
_entity_poly.pdbx_seq_one_letter_code
_entity_poly.pdbx_strand_id
1 'polypeptide(L)'
;MHPSKVDRAQLRRLTDLPNVGPACAQDLQVLGIHDPAQLRDCDAFEMHARLCQRTGVRHDPCVIDVFLSIVRFMQGEPARHWWEFSAERKAILASRSAPAAGPSPRDPAPRT
;
A
#
# COMPACT_ATOMS: atom_id res chain seq x y z
N MET A 1 2.58 13.48 9.32
CA MET A 1 1.57 14.23 10.12
C MET A 1 0.69 13.30 10.95
N HIS A 2 0.19 13.72 12.14
CA HIS A 2 -0.84 12.93 12.86
C HIS A 2 -2.19 13.04 12.11
N PRO A 3 -2.96 11.97 11.88
CA PRO A 3 -4.19 12.01 11.05
C PRO A 3 -5.18 13.11 11.44
N SER A 4 -5.40 13.33 12.74
CA SER A 4 -6.30 14.40 13.24
C SER A 4 -5.80 15.84 13.00
N LYS A 5 -4.58 16.03 12.52
CA LYS A 5 -3.95 17.35 12.29
C LYS A 5 -3.73 17.64 10.80
N VAL A 6 -4.15 16.75 9.91
CA VAL A 6 -3.98 16.94 8.47
C VAL A 6 -5.08 17.86 7.94
N ASP A 7 -4.68 18.87 7.16
CA ASP A 7 -5.57 19.70 6.36
C ASP A 7 -5.33 19.42 4.88
N ARG A 8 -6.33 18.85 4.20
CA ARG A 8 -6.27 18.52 2.77
C ARG A 8 -6.07 19.76 1.89
N ALA A 9 -6.56 20.92 2.31
CA ALA A 9 -6.40 22.17 1.57
C ALA A 9 -4.98 22.74 1.67
N GLN A 10 -4.13 22.19 2.55
CA GLN A 10 -2.79 22.72 2.84
C GLN A 10 -1.65 21.71 2.62
N LEU A 11 -1.88 20.67 1.81
CA LEU A 11 -0.83 19.70 1.46
C LEU A 11 0.17 20.30 0.48
N ARG A 12 1.29 20.83 0.98
CA ARG A 12 2.36 21.43 0.15
C ARG A 12 3.58 20.53 0.04
N ARG A 13 3.77 19.64 1.01
CA ARG A 13 4.90 18.73 1.13
C ARG A 13 4.39 17.33 1.40
N LEU A 14 5.19 16.32 1.04
CA LEU A 14 4.87 14.92 1.37
C LEU A 14 4.71 14.69 2.89
N THR A 15 5.44 15.43 3.72
CA THR A 15 5.34 15.33 5.19
C THR A 15 4.03 15.87 5.78
N ASP A 16 3.25 16.61 4.98
CA ASP A 16 1.93 17.11 5.36
C ASP A 16 0.87 16.00 5.29
N LEU A 17 1.16 14.90 4.57
CA LEU A 17 0.30 13.71 4.51
C LEU A 17 0.16 13.02 5.88
N PRO A 18 -0.98 12.35 6.13
CA PRO A 18 -1.14 11.53 7.33
C PRO A 18 -0.07 10.43 7.35
N ASN A 19 0.44 10.10 8.54
CA ASN A 19 1.40 9.02 8.76
C ASN A 19 2.78 9.20 8.12
N VAL A 20 3.00 10.24 7.31
CA VAL A 20 4.30 10.48 6.66
C VAL A 20 5.20 11.35 7.55
N GLY A 21 6.37 10.79 7.88
CA GLY A 21 7.52 11.51 8.40
C GLY A 21 8.65 11.61 7.36
N PRO A 22 9.82 12.20 7.72
CA PRO A 22 10.93 12.42 6.79
C PRO A 22 11.40 11.15 6.06
N ALA A 23 11.50 10.02 6.75
CA ALA A 23 11.91 8.75 6.14
C ALA A 23 10.93 8.27 5.06
N CYS A 24 9.63 8.22 5.37
CA CYS A 24 8.61 7.84 4.39
C CYS A 24 8.52 8.84 3.22
N ALA A 25 8.74 10.14 3.47
CA ALA A 25 8.84 11.12 2.39
C ALA A 25 10.03 10.85 1.45
N GLN A 26 11.16 10.38 1.98
CA GLN A 26 12.30 9.95 1.17
C GLN A 26 11.98 8.70 0.35
N ASP A 27 11.27 7.72 0.92
CA ASP A 27 10.81 6.54 0.17
C ASP A 27 9.90 6.93 -1.01
N LEU A 28 8.98 7.88 -0.80
CA LEU A 28 8.14 8.43 -1.86
C LEU A 28 8.97 9.13 -2.94
N GLN A 29 10.01 9.88 -2.56
CA GLN A 29 10.93 10.50 -3.52
C GLN A 29 11.72 9.45 -4.33
N VAL A 30 12.14 8.34 -3.71
CA VAL A 30 12.75 7.20 -4.42
C VAL A 30 11.80 6.63 -5.47
N LEU A 31 10.49 6.63 -5.19
CA LEU A 31 9.44 6.24 -6.14
C LEU A 31 9.16 7.29 -7.24
N GLY A 32 9.79 8.47 -7.19
CA GLY A 32 9.54 9.59 -8.11
C GLY A 32 8.31 10.42 -7.76
N ILE A 33 7.80 10.28 -6.54
CA ILE A 33 6.66 11.04 -6.02
C ILE A 33 7.22 12.23 -5.24
N HIS A 34 6.97 13.43 -5.75
CA HIS A 34 7.45 14.70 -5.19
C HIS A 34 6.29 15.59 -4.71
N ASP A 35 5.08 15.35 -5.20
CA ASP A 35 3.87 16.10 -4.86
C ASP A 35 2.76 15.15 -4.36
N PRO A 36 2.05 15.50 -3.27
CA PRO A 36 0.95 14.68 -2.74
C PRO A 36 -0.11 14.30 -3.78
N ALA A 37 -0.44 15.17 -4.75
CA ALA A 37 -1.47 14.92 -5.75
C ALA A 37 -1.15 13.73 -6.67
N GLN A 38 0.13 13.38 -6.85
CA GLN A 38 0.55 12.24 -7.67
C GLN A 38 0.09 10.90 -7.09
N LEU A 39 -0.27 10.84 -5.80
CA LEU A 39 -0.74 9.62 -5.15
C LEU A 39 -2.17 9.21 -5.54
N ARG A 40 -2.95 10.10 -6.16
CA ARG A 40 -4.37 9.84 -6.47
C ARG A 40 -4.56 8.61 -7.37
N ASP A 41 -3.64 8.41 -8.31
CA ASP A 41 -3.71 7.35 -9.32
C ASP A 41 -2.70 6.21 -9.04
N CYS A 42 -2.16 6.15 -7.81
CA CYS A 42 -1.17 5.15 -7.42
C CYS A 42 -1.84 3.91 -6.78
N ASP A 43 -1.21 2.74 -6.94
CA ASP A 43 -1.54 1.53 -6.18
C ASP A 43 -0.50 1.27 -5.08
N ALA A 44 -0.97 1.11 -3.84
CA ALA A 44 -0.09 0.97 -2.67
C ALA A 44 0.78 -0.29 -2.69
N PHE A 45 0.29 -1.40 -3.27
CA PHE A 45 1.05 -2.64 -3.35
C PHE A 45 2.13 -2.55 -4.44
N GLU A 46 1.81 -1.96 -5.59
CA GLU A 46 2.79 -1.67 -6.63
C GLU A 46 3.86 -0.70 -6.15
N MET A 47 3.47 0.35 -5.40
CA MET A 47 4.42 1.28 -4.79
C MET A 47 5.42 0.54 -3.89
N HIS A 48 4.96 -0.37 -3.03
CA HIS A 48 5.84 -1.16 -2.17
C HIS A 48 6.77 -2.09 -2.97
N ALA A 49 6.24 -2.78 -3.99
CA ALA A 49 7.06 -3.63 -4.86
C ALA A 49 8.14 -2.83 -5.60
N ARG A 50 7.79 -1.66 -6.15
CA ARG A 50 8.73 -0.74 -6.81
C ARG A 50 9.75 -0.18 -5.84
N LEU A 51 9.37 0.12 -4.60
CA LEU A 51 10.29 0.60 -3.58
C LEU A 51 11.35 -0.47 -3.28
N CYS A 52 10.91 -1.71 -3.04
CA CYS A 52 11.83 -2.83 -2.81
C CYS A 52 12.78 -3.04 -3.99
N GLN A 53 12.27 -2.94 -5.22
CA GLN A 53 13.07 -3.07 -6.43
C GLN A 53 14.11 -1.94 -6.56
N ARG A 54 13.72 -0.68 -6.33
CA ARG A 54 14.61 0.48 -6.46
C ARG A 54 15.69 0.55 -5.39
N THR A 55 15.39 0.11 -4.17
CA THR A 55 16.36 0.13 -3.08
C THR A 55 17.17 -1.16 -2.98
N GLY A 56 16.74 -2.25 -3.64
CA GLY A 56 17.33 -3.59 -3.47
C GLY A 56 17.10 -4.18 -2.08
N VAL A 57 16.19 -3.59 -1.29
CA VAL A 57 15.90 -3.99 0.10
C VAL A 57 14.48 -4.51 0.18
N ARG A 58 14.30 -5.63 0.89
CA ARG A 58 12.95 -6.12 1.23
C ARG A 58 12.42 -5.30 2.40
N HIS A 59 11.71 -4.21 2.10
CA HIS A 59 11.04 -3.39 3.10
C HIS A 59 9.92 -4.15 3.81
N ASP A 60 9.69 -3.81 5.07
CA ASP A 60 8.64 -4.43 5.88
C ASP A 60 7.25 -4.24 5.23
N PRO A 61 6.36 -5.25 5.27
CA PRO A 61 5.03 -5.14 4.67
C PRO A 61 4.16 -4.03 5.29
N CYS A 62 4.45 -3.56 6.52
CA CYS A 62 3.70 -2.45 7.13
C CYS A 62 3.86 -1.12 6.36
N VAL A 63 4.87 -1.00 5.50
CA VAL A 63 4.99 0.15 4.58
C VAL A 63 3.80 0.21 3.61
N ILE A 64 3.23 -0.93 3.21
CA ILE A 64 2.00 -0.97 2.40
C ILE A 64 0.83 -0.34 3.18
N ASP A 65 0.75 -0.54 4.49
CA ASP A 65 -0.31 0.03 5.33
C ASP A 65 -0.22 1.58 5.33
N VAL A 66 1.00 2.12 5.37
CA VAL A 66 1.24 3.56 5.22
C VAL A 66 0.84 4.04 3.82
N PHE A 67 1.24 3.32 2.76
CA PHE A 67 0.89 3.66 1.38
C PHE A 67 -0.63 3.61 1.13
N LEU A 68 -1.33 2.59 1.63
CA LEU A 68 -2.79 2.53 1.59
C LEU A 68 -3.40 3.76 2.26
N SER A 69 -2.90 4.13 3.45
CA SER A 69 -3.43 5.28 4.19
C SER A 69 -3.33 6.60 3.40
N ILE A 70 -2.22 6.84 2.70
CA ILE A 70 -2.01 8.09 1.96
C ILE A 70 -2.68 8.08 0.58
N VAL A 71 -2.73 6.94 -0.10
CA VAL A 71 -3.43 6.79 -1.39
C VAL A 71 -4.93 6.98 -1.19
N ARG A 72 -5.52 6.26 -0.23
CA ARG A 72 -6.95 6.36 0.13
C ARG A 72 -7.31 7.77 0.56
N PHE A 73 -6.46 8.37 1.39
CA PHE A 73 -6.61 9.77 1.74
C PHE A 73 -6.62 10.63 0.48
N MET A 74 -5.64 10.54 -0.43
CA MET A 74 -5.60 11.38 -1.65
C MET A 74 -6.72 11.10 -2.66
N GLN A 75 -7.36 9.94 -2.60
CA GLN A 75 -8.56 9.58 -3.35
C GLN A 75 -9.87 10.11 -2.75
N GLY A 76 -9.81 10.73 -1.56
CA GLY A 76 -10.94 11.43 -0.95
C GLY A 76 -11.41 10.84 0.38
N GLU A 77 -10.87 9.71 0.82
CA GLU A 77 -11.23 9.12 2.11
C GLU A 77 -10.70 9.96 3.29
N PRO A 78 -11.31 9.85 4.49
CA PRO A 78 -10.81 10.53 5.68
C PRO A 78 -9.38 10.12 6.03
N ALA A 79 -8.63 11.02 6.67
CA ALA A 79 -7.32 10.68 7.23
C ALA A 79 -7.48 9.65 8.36
N ARG A 80 -6.79 8.52 8.24
CA ARG A 80 -6.82 7.41 9.20
C ARG A 80 -5.42 7.03 9.63
N HIS A 81 -5.29 6.35 10.76
CA HIS A 81 -4.02 5.78 11.15
C HIS A 81 -3.64 4.63 10.23
N TRP A 82 -2.36 4.52 9.88
CA TRP A 82 -1.91 3.49 8.94
C TRP A 82 -2.24 2.06 9.40
N TRP A 83 -2.18 1.78 10.70
CA TRP A 83 -2.43 0.43 11.22
C TRP A 83 -3.87 -0.06 11.02
N GLU A 84 -4.82 0.84 10.77
CA GLU A 84 -6.22 0.49 10.43
C GLU A 84 -6.30 -0.33 9.13
N PHE A 85 -5.31 -0.19 8.23
CA PHE A 85 -5.22 -0.92 6.96
C PHE A 85 -4.53 -2.29 7.09
N SER A 86 -4.01 -2.64 8.27
CA SER A 86 -3.25 -3.89 8.47
C SER A 86 -4.07 -5.14 8.15
N ALA A 87 -5.36 -5.13 8.48
CA ALA A 87 -6.25 -6.27 8.23
C ALA A 87 -6.48 -6.47 6.73
N GLU A 88 -6.74 -5.37 6.00
CA GLU A 88 -6.90 -5.35 4.54
C GLU A 88 -5.63 -5.89 3.85
N ARG A 89 -4.46 -5.36 4.19
CA ARG A 89 -3.18 -5.85 3.63
C ARG A 89 -2.98 -7.34 3.87
N LYS A 90 -3.19 -7.81 5.11
CA LYS A 90 -3.00 -9.23 5.44
C LYS A 90 -3.92 -10.13 4.62
N ALA A 91 -5.18 -9.75 4.46
CA ALA A 91 -6.14 -10.50 3.64
C ALA A 91 -5.72 -10.54 2.16
N ILE A 92 -5.33 -9.39 1.58
CA ILE A 92 -4.89 -9.32 0.18
C ILE A 92 -3.61 -10.15 -0.04
N LEU A 93 -2.60 -10.03 0.82
CA LEU A 93 -1.37 -10.80 0.67
C LEU A 93 -1.62 -12.31 0.82
N ALA A 94 -2.46 -12.72 1.78
CA ALA A 94 -2.84 -14.13 1.93
C ALA A 94 -3.54 -14.66 0.67
N SER A 95 -4.42 -13.87 0.05
CA SER A 95 -5.09 -14.25 -1.20
C SER A 95 -4.13 -14.38 -2.40
N ARG A 96 -3.07 -13.55 -2.44
CA ARG A 96 -2.03 -13.61 -3.49
C ARG A 96 -1.06 -14.77 -3.30
N SER A 97 -0.86 -15.22 -2.07
CA SER A 97 0.00 -16.36 -1.72
C SER A 97 -0.71 -17.71 -1.74
N ALA A 98 -2.05 -17.72 -1.77
CA ALA A 98 -2.80 -18.94 -1.95
C ALA A 98 -2.45 -19.54 -3.32
N PRO A 99 -2.14 -20.86 -3.41
CA PRO A 99 -1.96 -21.50 -4.70
C PRO A 99 -3.24 -21.29 -5.51
N ALA A 100 -3.10 -20.90 -6.78
CA ALA A 100 -4.22 -20.91 -7.72
C ALA A 100 -4.89 -22.27 -7.57
N ALA A 101 -6.17 -22.30 -7.21
CA ALA A 101 -6.90 -23.54 -7.02
C ALA A 101 -6.73 -24.40 -8.27
N GLY A 102 -5.85 -25.39 -8.19
CA GLY A 102 -5.62 -26.33 -9.28
C GLY A 102 -6.93 -27.06 -9.55
N PRO A 103 -7.19 -27.50 -10.80
CA PRO A 103 -8.38 -28.30 -11.07
C PRO A 103 -8.37 -29.52 -10.15
N SER A 104 -9.49 -29.69 -9.43
CA SER A 104 -9.74 -30.83 -8.54
C SER A 104 -9.36 -32.14 -9.26
N PRO A 105 -8.73 -33.12 -8.58
CA PRO A 105 -8.48 -34.40 -9.21
C PRO A 105 -9.81 -34.99 -9.65
N ARG A 106 -9.98 -35.20 -10.96
CA ARG A 106 -11.13 -35.91 -11.50
C ARG A 106 -11.13 -37.31 -10.89
N ASP A 107 -12.25 -37.72 -10.32
CA ASP A 107 -12.46 -39.08 -9.86
C ASP A 107 -12.10 -40.07 -10.99
N PRO A 108 -11.34 -41.15 -10.70
CA PRO A 108 -11.05 -42.14 -11.70
C PRO A 108 -12.37 -42.80 -12.14
N ALA A 109 -12.64 -42.75 -13.46
CA ALA A 109 -13.80 -43.39 -14.07
C ALA A 109 -13.86 -44.88 -13.70
N PRO A 110 -15.06 -45.45 -13.48
CA PRO A 110 -15.21 -46.85 -13.12
C PRO A 110 -14.72 -47.75 -14.26
N ARG A 111 -13.88 -48.73 -13.93
CA ARG A 111 -13.47 -49.79 -14.87
C ARG A 111 -14.65 -50.72 -15.12
N THR A 112 -14.96 -50.92 -16.39
CA THR A 112 -15.81 -51.99 -16.93
C THR A 112 -15.20 -53.36 -16.68
#